data_AF-A0AAV2RMR4-F1
#
_entry.id   AF-A0AAV2RMR4-F1
#
_cell.length_a   1.000
_cell.length_b   1.000
_cell.length_c   1.000
_cell.angle_alpha   90.00
_cell.angle_beta   90.00
_cell.angle_gamma   90.00
#
_symmetry.space_group_name_H-M   'P 1'
#
loop_
_entity.id
_entity.type
_entity.pdbx_description
1 polymer ?
#
loop_
_entity_poly.entity_id
_entity_poly.type
_entity_poly.pdbx_seq_one_letter_code
_entity_poly.pdbx_strand_id
1 'polypeptide(L)'
;YQECFIQKTAAKDTLMKLNDKISDGEIHSSTIETDLKIEREWRQSLQESSQRDKEAKAELYMEVENLKKIKEEYEALKTSHELLISTVENQERTLEELGAHLSESKLKMVDLRDASKTLRDAQWAPDKEATNCMRCEKEFGISRRRHHCRNCGNIFCSACSDNTMPLPSSARPVRVCDTCHTQLLQRYSNSEM
;
A
#
# COMPACT_ATOMS: atom_id res chain seq x y z
N TYR A 1 -43.67 -75.58 89.50
CA TYR A 1 -42.24 -75.21 89.45
C TYR A 1 -41.57 -75.55 88.11
N GLN A 2 -41.74 -76.77 87.57
CA GLN A 2 -41.08 -77.21 86.34
C GLN A 2 -41.58 -76.51 85.05
N GLU A 3 -42.89 -76.28 84.94
CA GLU A 3 -43.50 -75.54 83.82
C GLU A 3 -43.05 -74.08 83.73
N CYS A 4 -42.97 -73.40 84.88
CA CYS A 4 -42.48 -72.02 84.98
C CYS A 4 -41.00 -71.91 84.58
N PHE A 5 -40.18 -72.93 84.90
CA PHE A 5 -38.79 -72.99 84.45
C PHE A 5 -38.67 -73.15 82.93
N ILE A 6 -39.47 -74.04 82.32
CA ILE A 6 -39.50 -74.24 80.86
C ILE A 6 -39.93 -72.95 80.14
N GLN A 7 -40.99 -72.28 80.62
CA GLN A 7 -41.44 -71.01 80.06
C GLN A 7 -40.38 -69.91 80.17
N LYS A 8 -39.66 -69.83 81.31
CA LYS A 8 -38.58 -68.86 81.51
C LYS A 8 -37.40 -69.10 80.55
N THR A 9 -37.04 -70.36 80.30
CA THR A 9 -35.98 -70.72 79.35
C THR A 9 -36.39 -70.39 77.92
N ALA A 10 -37.62 -70.74 77.50
CA ALA A 10 -38.15 -70.40 76.19
C ALA A 10 -38.25 -68.87 75.95
N ALA A 11 -38.63 -68.11 76.98
CA ALA A 11 -38.63 -66.65 76.92
C ALA A 11 -37.21 -66.08 76.77
N LYS A 12 -36.22 -66.67 77.44
CA LYS A 12 -34.80 -66.28 77.31
C LYS A 12 -34.25 -66.56 75.92
N ASP A 13 -34.57 -67.71 75.34
CA ASP A 13 -34.16 -68.06 73.97
C ASP A 13 -34.83 -67.13 72.94
N THR A 14 -36.08 -66.75 73.17
CA THR A 14 -36.80 -65.78 72.32
C THR A 14 -36.19 -64.39 72.42
N LEU A 15 -35.85 -63.94 73.62
CA LEU A 15 -35.13 -62.68 73.84
C LEU A 15 -33.78 -62.65 73.13
N MET A 16 -33.01 -63.74 73.21
CA MET A 16 -31.72 -63.85 72.52
C MET A 16 -31.89 -63.74 71.00
N LYS A 17 -32.85 -64.47 70.41
CA LYS A 17 -33.17 -64.38 68.97
C LYS A 17 -33.64 -62.99 68.53
N LEU A 18 -34.42 -62.30 69.38
CA LEU A 18 -34.85 -60.93 69.08
C LEU A 18 -33.68 -59.96 69.16
N ASN A 19 -32.76 -60.14 70.11
CA ASN A 19 -31.57 -59.32 70.25
C ASN A 19 -30.63 -59.48 69.06
N ASP A 20 -30.43 -60.71 68.57
CA ASP A 20 -29.64 -60.98 67.37
C ASP A 20 -30.27 -60.28 66.14
N LYS A 21 -31.60 -60.37 65.97
CA LYS A 21 -32.31 -59.66 64.89
C LYS A 21 -32.19 -58.14 64.98
N ILE A 22 -32.21 -57.58 66.20
CA ILE A 22 -32.02 -56.14 66.42
C ILE A 22 -30.60 -55.76 65.99
N SER A 23 -29.60 -56.51 66.45
CA SER A 23 -28.19 -56.30 66.08
C SER A 23 -27.98 -56.38 64.56
N ASP A 24 -28.55 -57.38 63.90
CA ASP A 24 -28.48 -57.53 62.44
C ASP A 24 -29.16 -56.36 61.73
N GLY A 25 -30.30 -55.89 62.24
CA GLY A 25 -31.01 -54.72 61.73
C GLY A 25 -30.23 -53.42 61.89
N GLU A 26 -29.55 -53.22 63.01
CA GLU A 26 -28.68 -52.07 63.27
C GLU A 26 -27.48 -52.04 62.32
N ILE A 27 -26.82 -53.20 62.11
CA ILE A 27 -25.72 -53.33 61.14
C ILE A 27 -26.22 -53.00 59.73
N HIS A 28 -27.37 -53.56 59.33
CA HIS A 28 -27.94 -53.32 58.01
C HIS A 28 -28.31 -51.85 57.80
N SER A 29 -28.91 -51.20 58.81
CA SER A 29 -29.22 -49.76 58.76
C SER A 29 -27.96 -48.92 58.58
N SER A 30 -26.90 -49.23 59.35
CA SER A 30 -25.60 -48.55 59.23
C SER A 30 -24.99 -48.71 57.84
N THR A 31 -25.04 -49.91 57.25
CA THR A 31 -24.57 -50.14 55.87
C THR A 31 -25.33 -49.29 54.86
N ILE A 32 -26.68 -49.27 54.92
CA ILE A 32 -27.50 -48.46 54.01
C ILE A 32 -27.19 -46.97 54.17
N GLU A 33 -27.00 -46.48 55.40
CA GLU A 33 -26.63 -45.08 55.63
C GLU A 33 -25.28 -44.73 55.00
N THR A 34 -24.29 -45.62 55.09
CA THR A 34 -23.00 -45.42 54.43
C THR A 34 -23.11 -45.44 52.91
N ASP A 35 -23.87 -46.37 52.34
CA ASP A 35 -24.08 -46.47 50.90
C ASP A 35 -24.82 -45.25 50.36
N LEU A 36 -25.84 -44.78 51.08
CA LEU A 36 -26.59 -43.58 50.73
C LEU A 36 -25.71 -42.33 50.77
N LYS A 37 -24.77 -42.24 51.72
CA LYS A 37 -23.80 -41.15 51.79
C LYS A 37 -22.87 -41.17 50.57
N ILE A 38 -22.33 -42.33 50.22
CA ILE A 38 -21.45 -42.50 49.05
C ILE A 38 -22.19 -42.14 47.76
N GLU A 39 -23.44 -42.59 47.60
CA GLU A 39 -24.23 -42.24 46.43
C GLU A 39 -24.40 -40.72 46.33
N ARG A 40 -24.77 -40.05 47.43
CA ARG A 40 -24.98 -38.59 47.44
C ARG A 40 -23.72 -37.84 47.03
N GLU A 41 -22.56 -38.24 47.56
CA GLU A 41 -21.26 -37.64 47.21
C GLU A 41 -20.92 -37.88 45.73
N TRP A 42 -21.19 -39.09 45.22
CA TRP A 42 -21.00 -39.41 43.81
C TRP A 42 -21.92 -38.60 42.90
N ARG A 43 -23.20 -38.49 43.24
CA ARG A 43 -24.19 -37.70 42.50
C ARG A 43 -23.82 -36.22 42.47
N GLN A 44 -23.37 -35.66 43.60
CA GLN A 44 -22.88 -34.29 43.65
C GLN A 44 -21.68 -34.10 42.72
N SER A 45 -20.68 -34.99 42.81
CA SER A 45 -19.49 -34.94 41.96
C SER A 45 -19.83 -35.02 40.47
N LEU A 46 -20.77 -35.89 40.11
CA LEU A 46 -21.26 -36.03 38.73
C LEU A 46 -21.97 -34.77 38.25
N GLN A 47 -22.77 -34.14 39.11
CA GLN A 47 -23.48 -32.90 38.79
C GLN A 47 -22.51 -31.73 38.59
N GLU A 48 -21.48 -31.63 39.42
CA GLU A 48 -20.39 -30.66 39.26
C GLU A 48 -19.59 -30.89 37.98
N SER A 49 -19.29 -32.15 37.64
CA SER A 49 -18.65 -32.47 36.35
C SER A 49 -19.53 -32.08 35.17
N SER A 50 -20.82 -32.43 35.21
CA SER A 50 -21.77 -32.08 34.15
C SER A 50 -21.91 -30.57 33.97
N GLN A 51 -21.85 -29.80 35.06
CA GLN A 51 -21.90 -28.35 35.02
C GLN A 51 -20.64 -27.77 34.35
N ARG A 52 -19.44 -28.25 34.74
CA ARG A 52 -18.18 -27.85 34.09
C ARG A 52 -18.18 -28.15 32.60
N ASP A 53 -18.69 -29.32 32.20
CA ASP A 53 -18.78 -29.68 30.78
C ASP A 53 -19.72 -28.75 30.00
N LYS A 54 -20.82 -28.31 30.61
CA LYS A 54 -21.75 -27.34 30.00
C LYS A 54 -21.10 -25.97 29.81
N GLU A 55 -20.36 -25.51 30.81
CA GLU A 55 -19.62 -24.24 30.77
C GLU A 55 -18.53 -24.29 29.70
N ALA A 56 -17.70 -25.33 29.69
CA ALA A 56 -16.68 -25.54 28.66
C ALA A 56 -17.29 -25.62 27.25
N LYS A 57 -18.43 -26.28 27.10
CA LYS A 57 -19.16 -26.33 25.82
C LYS A 57 -19.64 -24.94 25.38
N ALA A 58 -20.14 -24.12 26.30
CA ALA A 58 -20.57 -22.76 26.01
C ALA A 58 -19.40 -21.88 25.56
N GLU A 59 -18.26 -21.98 26.22
CA GLU A 59 -17.02 -21.28 25.84
C GLU A 59 -16.55 -21.70 24.44
N LEU A 60 -16.54 -23.00 24.14
CA LEU A 60 -16.17 -23.50 22.81
C LEU A 60 -17.12 -22.98 21.72
N TYR A 61 -18.42 -22.88 21.99
CA TYR A 61 -19.36 -22.30 21.02
C TYR A 61 -19.08 -20.82 20.76
N MET A 62 -18.74 -20.05 21.80
CA MET A 62 -18.35 -18.66 21.64
C MET A 62 -17.07 -18.53 20.82
N GLU A 63 -16.07 -19.38 21.08
CA GLU A 63 -14.81 -19.36 20.33
C GLU A 63 -15.01 -19.71 18.86
N VAL A 64 -15.82 -20.72 18.56
CA VAL A 64 -16.21 -21.06 17.18
C VAL A 64 -16.86 -19.87 16.48
N GLU A 65 -17.71 -19.12 17.17
CA GLU A 65 -18.35 -17.95 16.60
C GLU A 65 -17.37 -16.79 16.35
N ASN A 66 -16.41 -16.59 17.26
CA ASN A 66 -15.32 -15.63 17.05
C ASN A 66 -14.45 -16.01 15.84
N LEU A 67 -14.09 -17.29 15.71
CA LEU A 67 -13.29 -17.78 14.58
C LEU A 67 -14.01 -17.58 13.24
N LYS A 68 -15.33 -17.72 13.19
CA LYS A 68 -16.11 -17.41 11.98
C LYS A 68 -15.99 -15.94 11.59
N LYS A 69 -16.10 -15.01 12.54
CA LYS A 69 -15.94 -13.57 12.28
C LYS A 69 -14.55 -13.23 11.78
N ILE A 70 -13.51 -13.75 12.44
CA ILE A 70 -12.12 -13.56 12.02
C ILE A 70 -11.91 -14.10 10.60
N LYS A 71 -12.51 -15.24 10.26
CA LYS A 71 -12.44 -15.80 8.91
C LYS A 71 -13.07 -14.86 7.88
N GLU A 72 -14.24 -14.28 8.18
CA GLU A 72 -14.90 -13.31 7.29
C GLU A 72 -14.03 -12.06 7.06
N GLU A 73 -13.44 -11.52 8.12
CA GLU A 73 -12.50 -10.40 8.04
C GLU A 73 -11.25 -10.75 7.21
N TYR A 74 -10.71 -11.95 7.40
CA TYR A 74 -9.55 -12.43 6.65
C TYR A 74 -9.85 -12.56 5.15
N GLU A 75 -10.99 -13.13 4.78
CA GLU A 75 -11.38 -13.25 3.36
C GLU A 75 -11.59 -11.87 2.73
N ALA A 76 -12.22 -10.93 3.43
CA ALA A 76 -12.37 -9.56 2.96
C ALA A 76 -11.01 -8.87 2.74
N LEU A 77 -10.07 -9.03 3.69
CA LEU A 77 -8.73 -8.48 3.59
C LEU A 77 -7.95 -9.11 2.43
N LYS A 78 -8.08 -10.42 2.23
CA LYS A 78 -7.46 -11.15 1.13
C LYS A 78 -7.94 -10.62 -0.23
N THR A 79 -9.25 -10.41 -0.42
CA THR A 79 -9.78 -9.82 -1.64
C THR A 79 -9.27 -8.39 -1.85
N SER A 80 -9.18 -7.58 -0.79
CA SER A 80 -8.60 -6.23 -0.88
C SER A 80 -7.13 -6.26 -1.30
N HIS A 81 -6.37 -7.23 -0.81
CA HIS A 81 -4.95 -7.40 -1.16
C HIS A 81 -4.78 -7.80 -2.63
N GLU A 82 -5.59 -8.74 -3.13
CA GLU A 82 -5.59 -9.14 -4.55
C GLU A 82 -5.93 -7.96 -5.47
N LEU A 83 -6.90 -7.13 -5.08
CA LEU A 83 -7.24 -5.91 -5.82
C LEU A 83 -6.08 -4.90 -5.83
N LEU A 84 -5.39 -4.75 -4.70
CA LEU A 84 -4.26 -3.83 -4.58
C LEU A 84 -3.10 -4.26 -5.47
N ILE A 85 -2.79 -5.56 -5.53
CA ILE A 85 -1.78 -6.12 -6.45
C ILE A 85 -2.13 -5.74 -7.89
N SER A 86 -3.36 -6.03 -8.33
CA SER A 86 -3.80 -5.70 -9.70
C SER A 86 -3.71 -4.20 -10.00
N THR A 87 -4.00 -3.36 -8.99
CA THR A 87 -3.90 -1.90 -9.12
C THR A 87 -2.45 -1.47 -9.35
N VAL A 88 -1.52 -2.02 -8.56
CA VAL A 88 -0.09 -1.70 -8.68
C VAL A 88 0.45 -2.16 -10.04
N GLU A 89 0.14 -3.38 -10.47
CA GLU A 89 0.55 -3.89 -11.78
C GLU A 89 0.05 -3.00 -12.94
N ASN A 90 -1.19 -2.49 -12.83
CA ASN A 90 -1.73 -1.58 -13.84
C ASN A 90 -1.04 -0.21 -13.82
N GLN A 91 -0.72 0.31 -12.64
CA GLN A 91 0.02 1.57 -12.50
C GLN A 91 1.44 1.46 -13.06
N GLU A 92 2.14 0.36 -12.79
CA GLU A 92 3.48 0.11 -13.34
C GLU A 92 3.47 0.08 -14.87
N ARG A 93 2.52 -0.66 -15.47
CA ARG A 93 2.34 -0.69 -16.93
C ARG A 93 2.10 0.71 -17.51
N THR A 94 1.26 1.50 -16.86
CA THR A 94 0.97 2.88 -17.27
C THR A 94 2.24 3.74 -17.23
N LEU A 95 3.07 3.59 -16.18
CA LEU A 95 4.33 4.32 -16.06
C LEU A 95 5.35 3.91 -17.12
N GLU A 96 5.42 2.63 -17.46
CA GLU A 96 6.26 2.13 -18.56
C GLU A 96 5.85 2.73 -19.91
N GLU A 97 4.55 2.73 -20.22
CA GLU A 97 4.01 3.31 -21.46
C GLU A 97 4.31 4.82 -21.55
N LEU A 98 4.07 5.56 -20.47
CA LEU A 98 4.41 6.98 -20.41
C LEU A 98 5.92 7.22 -20.56
N GLY A 99 6.74 6.39 -19.91
CA GLY A 99 8.20 6.44 -20.04
C GLY A 99 8.66 6.23 -21.49
N ALA A 100 8.08 5.26 -22.19
CA ALA A 100 8.35 5.01 -23.60
C ALA A 100 7.96 6.21 -24.48
N HIS A 101 6.76 6.77 -24.29
CA HIS A 101 6.30 7.94 -25.04
C HIS A 101 7.16 9.19 -24.80
N LEU A 102 7.59 9.43 -23.56
CA LEU A 102 8.47 10.54 -23.22
C LEU A 102 9.86 10.36 -23.84
N SER A 103 10.40 9.14 -23.83
CA SER A 103 11.67 8.81 -24.48
C SER A 103 11.60 9.06 -25.99
N GLU A 104 10.55 8.56 -26.65
CA GLU A 104 10.31 8.78 -28.08
C GLU A 104 10.17 10.27 -28.41
N SER A 105 9.38 11.00 -27.63
CA SER A 105 9.18 12.44 -27.80
C SER A 105 10.50 13.20 -27.62
N LYS A 106 11.32 12.81 -26.64
CA LYS A 106 12.64 13.40 -26.41
C LYS A 106 13.58 13.18 -27.59
N LEU A 107 13.62 11.95 -28.15
CA LEU A 107 14.41 11.65 -29.35
C LEU A 107 13.98 12.53 -30.54
N LYS A 108 12.67 12.59 -30.80
CA LYS A 108 12.11 13.46 -31.86
C LYS A 108 12.50 14.94 -31.67
N MET A 109 12.49 15.45 -30.44
CA MET A 109 12.93 16.83 -30.17
C MET A 109 14.42 17.05 -30.41
N VAL A 110 15.27 16.08 -30.08
CA VAL A 110 16.71 16.14 -30.36
C VAL A 110 16.94 16.16 -31.87
N ASP A 111 16.30 15.27 -32.62
CA ASP A 111 16.39 15.22 -34.08
C ASP A 111 15.96 16.55 -34.71
N LEU A 112 14.84 17.12 -34.27
CA LEU A 112 14.37 18.43 -34.72
C LEU A 112 15.35 19.55 -34.39
N ARG A 113 15.97 19.51 -33.20
CA ARG A 113 16.98 20.48 -32.78
C ARG A 113 18.23 20.41 -33.65
N ASP A 114 18.70 19.21 -33.94
CA ASP A 114 19.88 18.97 -34.77
C ASP A 114 19.61 19.36 -36.22
N ALA A 115 18.48 18.96 -36.79
CA ALA A 115 18.04 19.41 -38.11
C ALA A 115 17.96 20.95 -38.18
N SER A 116 17.39 21.58 -37.14
CA SER A 116 17.33 23.05 -37.05
C SER A 116 18.72 23.69 -36.96
N LYS A 117 19.69 23.04 -36.31
CA LYS A 117 21.08 23.51 -36.25
C LYS A 117 21.75 23.38 -37.62
N THR A 118 21.62 22.24 -38.29
CA THR A 118 22.16 22.02 -39.64
C THR A 118 21.60 23.05 -40.63
N LEU A 119 20.31 23.37 -40.55
CA LEU A 119 19.69 24.41 -41.38
C LEU A 119 20.28 25.81 -41.09
N ARG A 120 20.52 26.14 -39.82
CA ARG A 120 21.17 27.41 -39.44
C ARG A 120 22.61 27.49 -39.92
N ASP A 121 23.37 26.41 -39.77
CA ASP A 121 24.78 26.35 -40.19
C ASP A 121 24.90 26.44 -41.72
N ALA A 122 23.96 25.82 -42.47
CA ALA A 122 23.86 25.98 -43.92
C ALA A 122 23.48 27.39 -44.36
N GLN A 123 22.79 28.17 -43.51
CA GLN A 123 22.39 29.56 -43.79
C GLN A 123 23.51 30.58 -43.50
N TRP A 124 24.65 30.17 -42.90
CA TRP A 124 25.78 31.07 -42.67
C TRP A 124 26.52 31.35 -44.00
N ALA A 125 25.94 32.21 -44.83
CA ALA A 125 26.44 32.53 -46.16
C ALA A 125 27.88 33.09 -46.10
N PRO A 126 28.79 32.67 -46.99
CA PRO A 126 30.13 33.23 -47.07
C PRO A 126 30.08 34.74 -47.37
N ASP A 127 30.94 35.53 -46.71
CA ASP A 127 31.03 36.99 -46.88
C ASP A 127 31.15 37.48 -48.34
N LYS A 128 31.64 36.62 -49.24
CA LYS A 128 31.85 36.93 -50.65
C LYS A 128 30.55 36.93 -51.47
N GLU A 129 29.50 36.28 -50.98
CA GLU A 129 28.23 36.13 -51.69
C GLU A 129 27.22 37.24 -51.34
N ALA A 130 27.39 37.90 -50.18
CA ALA A 130 26.53 39.01 -49.78
C ALA A 130 27.00 40.34 -50.40
N THR A 131 26.34 40.77 -51.48
CA THR A 131 26.54 42.08 -52.12
C THR A 131 25.78 43.21 -51.41
N ASN A 132 24.66 42.88 -50.77
CA ASN A 132 23.74 43.85 -50.17
C ASN A 132 23.40 43.49 -48.72
N CYS A 133 23.07 44.49 -47.90
CA CYS A 133 22.58 44.27 -46.54
C CYS A 133 21.26 43.51 -46.55
N MET A 134 21.15 42.39 -45.82
CA MET A 134 19.97 41.52 -45.81
C MET A 134 18.67 42.20 -45.32
N ARG A 135 18.76 43.38 -44.68
CA ARG A 135 17.58 44.13 -44.22
C ARG A 135 17.23 45.33 -45.07
N CYS A 136 18.21 46.19 -45.33
CA CYS A 136 17.96 47.47 -46.01
C CYS A 136 18.32 47.43 -47.50
N GLU A 137 18.82 46.28 -47.99
CA GLU A 137 19.16 45.99 -49.38
C GLU A 137 20.20 46.93 -50.00
N LYS A 138 20.78 47.84 -49.22
CA LYS A 138 21.86 48.73 -49.67
C LYS A 138 23.14 47.93 -49.89
N GLU A 139 23.81 48.23 -51.01
CA GLU A 139 25.06 47.58 -51.40
C GLU A 139 26.18 47.85 -50.39
N PHE A 140 27.00 46.83 -50.15
CA PHE A 140 28.21 46.95 -49.35
C PHE A 140 29.33 47.62 -50.17
N GLY A 141 30.24 48.31 -49.47
CA GLY A 141 31.34 49.01 -50.11
C GLY A 141 32.45 49.36 -49.11
N ILE A 142 33.37 50.24 -49.50
CA ILE A 142 34.53 50.60 -48.66
C ILE A 142 34.09 51.21 -47.32
N SER A 143 33.05 52.05 -47.33
CA SER A 143 32.50 52.70 -46.14
C SER A 143 31.41 51.88 -45.42
N ARG A 144 30.69 51.01 -46.14
CA ARG A 144 29.65 50.14 -45.57
C ARG A 144 30.16 48.71 -45.46
N ARG A 145 30.72 48.38 -44.29
CA ARG A 145 31.27 47.04 -44.00
C ARG A 145 30.17 46.02 -43.65
N ARG A 146 30.51 44.75 -43.84
CA ARG A 146 29.66 43.58 -43.56
C ARG A 146 29.76 43.18 -42.09
N HIS A 147 28.62 42.84 -41.50
CA HIS A 147 28.53 42.35 -40.13
C HIS A 147 27.55 41.19 -40.03
N HIS A 148 28.00 40.09 -39.44
CA HIS A 148 27.13 38.93 -39.20
C HIS A 148 26.25 39.15 -37.97
N CYS A 149 24.97 38.79 -38.09
CA CYS A 149 24.12 38.56 -36.93
C CYS A 149 24.48 37.20 -36.31
N ARG A 150 24.89 37.18 -35.04
CA ARG A 150 25.27 35.92 -34.36
C ARG A 150 24.08 35.02 -34.02
N ASN A 151 22.85 35.51 -34.18
CA ASN A 151 21.63 34.73 -33.96
C ASN A 151 21.11 34.06 -35.26
N CYS A 152 21.02 34.79 -36.38
CA CYS A 152 20.45 34.27 -37.63
C CYS A 152 21.46 34.02 -38.76
N GLY A 153 22.74 34.33 -38.56
CA GLY A 153 23.82 34.07 -39.51
C GLY A 153 23.89 34.99 -40.73
N ASN A 154 22.82 35.72 -41.06
CA ASN A 154 22.81 36.64 -42.21
C ASN A 154 23.73 37.87 -42.02
N ILE A 155 24.06 38.52 -43.13
CA ILE A 155 24.99 39.65 -43.20
C ILE A 155 24.25 41.00 -43.32
N PHE A 156 24.61 41.96 -42.47
CA PHE A 156 23.99 43.27 -42.34
C PHE A 156 25.04 44.39 -42.32
N CYS A 157 24.61 45.64 -42.52
CA CYS A 157 25.44 46.81 -42.24
C CYS A 157 25.35 47.21 -40.75
N SER A 158 26.26 48.08 -40.29
CA SER A 158 26.31 48.49 -38.87
C SER A 158 24.97 49.03 -38.39
N ALA A 159 24.32 49.89 -39.17
CA ALA A 159 23.04 50.50 -38.81
C ALA A 159 21.87 49.52 -38.67
N CYS A 160 21.94 48.33 -39.29
CA CYS A 160 20.88 47.31 -39.20
C CYS A 160 21.21 46.19 -38.21
N SER A 161 22.37 46.29 -37.53
CA SER A 161 22.85 45.28 -36.61
C SER A 161 23.62 45.89 -35.44
N ASP A 162 23.21 47.07 -34.97
CA ASP A 162 23.95 47.81 -33.95
C ASP A 162 23.66 47.33 -32.52
N ASN A 163 22.72 46.40 -32.38
CA ASN A 163 22.32 45.84 -31.10
C ASN A 163 23.21 44.66 -30.69
N THR A 164 23.35 44.44 -29.38
CA THR A 164 24.01 43.26 -28.82
C THR A 164 23.09 42.56 -27.83
N MET A 165 23.11 41.22 -27.80
CA MET A 165 22.29 40.40 -26.90
C MET A 165 23.11 39.26 -26.32
N PRO A 166 22.82 38.83 -25.07
CA PRO A 166 23.32 37.54 -24.58
C PRO A 166 22.67 36.43 -25.40
N LEU A 167 23.49 35.54 -25.98
CA LEU A 167 23.01 34.35 -26.70
C LEU A 167 23.54 33.09 -26.01
N PRO A 168 22.80 31.98 -25.99
CA PRO A 168 23.28 30.72 -25.40
C PRO A 168 24.60 30.20 -26.01
N SER A 169 24.96 30.66 -27.21
CA SER A 169 26.20 30.32 -27.91
C SER A 169 27.43 31.12 -27.45
N SER A 170 27.28 32.15 -26.61
CA SER A 170 28.41 32.95 -26.14
C SER A 170 28.19 33.50 -24.73
N ALA A 171 29.21 33.41 -23.87
CA ALA A 171 29.17 33.95 -22.51
C ALA A 171 29.14 35.49 -22.45
N ARG A 172 29.43 36.18 -23.56
CA ARG A 172 29.40 37.65 -23.67
C ARG A 172 28.31 38.09 -24.64
N PRO A 173 27.69 39.28 -24.46
CA PRO A 173 26.76 39.81 -25.44
C PRO A 173 27.38 39.91 -26.83
N VAL A 174 26.68 39.41 -27.84
CA VAL A 174 27.13 39.38 -29.23
C VAL A 174 26.20 40.16 -30.14
N ARG A 175 26.73 40.64 -31.28
CA ARG A 175 25.99 41.44 -32.25
C ARG A 175 24.83 40.69 -32.87
N VAL A 176 23.66 41.32 -32.91
CA VAL A 176 22.45 40.80 -33.59
C VAL A 176 21.83 41.87 -34.50
N CYS A 177 21.14 41.44 -35.57
CA CYS A 177 20.35 42.36 -36.38
C CYS A 177 19.11 42.82 -35.61
N ASP A 178 18.54 43.98 -35.94
CA ASP A 178 17.46 44.50 -35.08
C ASP A 178 16.19 43.63 -35.12
N THR A 179 15.95 42.86 -36.19
CA THR A 179 14.89 41.85 -36.21
C THR A 179 15.10 40.78 -35.13
N CYS A 180 16.33 40.25 -35.01
CA CYS A 180 16.67 39.27 -33.98
C CYS A 180 16.62 39.91 -32.58
N HIS A 181 17.07 41.15 -32.45
CA HIS A 181 17.02 41.89 -31.19
C HIS A 181 15.58 41.98 -30.64
N THR A 182 14.63 42.43 -31.47
CA THR A 182 13.22 42.55 -31.07
C THR A 182 12.61 41.19 -30.70
N GLN A 183 12.86 40.15 -31.50
CA GLN A 183 12.32 38.81 -31.23
C GLN A 183 12.88 38.20 -29.93
N LEU A 184 14.17 38.40 -29.65
CA LEU A 184 14.80 37.87 -28.44
C LEU A 184 14.28 38.58 -27.18
N LEU A 185 14.12 39.90 -27.21
CA LEU A 185 13.55 40.66 -26.10
C LEU A 185 12.13 40.17 -25.73
N GLN A 186 11.28 39.92 -26.74
CA GLN A 186 9.94 39.38 -26.50
C GLN A 186 9.95 38.00 -25.81
N ARG A 187 10.91 37.14 -26.14
CA ARG A 187 11.03 35.82 -25.51
C ARG A 187 11.48 35.92 -24.06
N TYR A 188 12.42 36.80 -23.74
CA TYR A 188 12.89 37.00 -22.36
C TYR A 188 11.78 37.54 -21.45
N SER A 189 10.93 38.43 -21.96
CA SER A 189 9.77 38.93 -21.18
C SER A 189 8.72 37.86 -20.87
N ASN A 190 8.62 36.81 -21.70
CA ASN A 190 7.64 35.74 -21.51
C ASN A 190 8.16 34.56 -20.65
N SER A 191 9.46 34.52 -20.32
CA SER A 191 10.06 33.48 -19.47
C SER A 191 10.08 33.84 -17.98
N GLU A 192 9.67 35.06 -17.61
CA GLU A 192 9.59 35.56 -16.23
C GLU A 192 8.14 35.66 -15.69
N MET A 193 7.16 35.08 -16.41
CA MET A 193 5.79 34.88 -15.94
C MET A 193 5.50 33.40 -15.65
#